data_AF-A0A1M5UMC5-F1
#
_entry.id   AF-A0A1M5UMC5-F1
#
_cell.length_a   1.000
_cell.length_b   1.000
_cell.length_c   1.000
_cell.angle_alpha   90.00
_cell.angle_beta   90.00
_cell.angle_gamma   90.00
#
_symmetry.space_group_name_H-M   'P 1'
#
loop_
_entity.id
_entity.type
_entity.pdbx_description
1 polymer ?
#
loop_
_entity_poly.entity_id
_entity_poly.type
_entity_poly.pdbx_seq_one_letter_code
_entity_poly.pdbx_strand_id
1 'polypeptide(L)'
;MNKEEIIRKEVRLIVRELGLLNRNCLNSDMTLAQAHILNYLKLNGKTPFNELLINLGIDKASLSRIINNLETKNYLELKKSETDKRMKDICILPLGMAAINDGDYKANKFINEILNLGDSEDTEDIIRAFRTFRILALKNNLKKNDARILIERISENYKAEAIKLATDVFTNEQSIPAELVPVNDNLKPVWWCARVGEDIIGVTAAWKEKDKWHWGRFTVDKRLRGIGIGQKLAMFSLKEIFNSYTEEIYIEARDATVNMLMKYGCKIIGETEAFYDEPVTPITLSKSDFMKRCN
;
A
#
# COMPACT_ATOMS: atom_id res chain seq x y z
N MET A 1 33.05 -10.44 12.51
CA MET A 1 32.10 -9.83 11.57
C MET A 1 30.95 -9.29 12.39
N ASN A 2 30.66 -7.99 12.32
CA ASN A 2 29.53 -7.41 13.06
C ASN A 2 28.20 -7.82 12.41
N LYS A 3 27.07 -7.56 13.09
CA LYS A 3 25.73 -7.96 12.63
C LYS A 3 25.38 -7.36 11.26
N GLU A 4 25.81 -6.13 10.98
CA GLU A 4 25.55 -5.45 9.71
C GLU A 4 26.32 -6.09 8.55
N GLU A 5 27.58 -6.48 8.78
CA GLU A 5 28.39 -7.22 7.81
C GLU A 5 27.81 -8.61 7.51
N ILE A 6 27.29 -9.31 8.53
CA ILE A 6 26.60 -10.59 8.34
C ILE A 6 25.39 -10.42 7.44
N ILE A 7 24.48 -9.49 7.77
CA ILE A 7 23.27 -9.25 6.97
C ILE A 7 23.63 -8.90 5.52
N ARG A 8 24.60 -7.99 5.29
CA ARG A 8 25.03 -7.62 3.94
C ARG A 8 25.63 -8.80 3.17
N LYS A 9 26.38 -9.67 3.85
CA LYS A 9 26.93 -10.89 3.25
C LYS A 9 25.79 -11.83 2.83
N GLU A 10 24.82 -12.09 3.71
CA GLU A 10 23.69 -12.97 3.42
C GLU A 10 22.84 -12.46 2.26
N VAL A 11 22.53 -11.16 2.22
CA VAL A 11 21.81 -10.56 1.07
C VAL A 11 22.56 -10.81 -0.25
N ARG A 12 23.88 -10.59 -0.27
CA ARG A 12 24.70 -10.83 -1.48
C ARG A 12 24.73 -12.30 -1.88
N LEU A 13 24.81 -13.22 -0.91
CA LEU A 13 24.81 -14.65 -1.18
C LEU A 13 23.44 -15.11 -1.72
N ILE A 14 22.34 -14.65 -1.13
CA ILE A 14 20.98 -14.92 -1.62
C ILE A 14 20.80 -14.37 -3.04
N VAL A 15 21.29 -13.17 -3.34
CA VAL A 15 21.28 -12.60 -4.70
C VAL A 15 21.96 -13.54 -5.72
N ARG A 16 23.04 -14.21 -5.31
CA ARG A 16 23.74 -15.20 -6.14
C ARG A 16 22.95 -16.49 -6.27
N GLU A 17 22.53 -17.09 -5.16
CA GLU A 17 21.84 -18.40 -5.17
C GLU A 17 20.48 -18.34 -5.90
N LEU A 18 19.76 -17.23 -5.78
CA LEU A 18 18.49 -16.99 -6.47
C LEU A 18 18.67 -16.50 -7.92
N GLY A 19 19.92 -16.33 -8.38
CA GLY A 19 20.22 -15.87 -9.73
C GLY A 19 19.66 -14.49 -10.06
N LEU A 20 19.52 -13.59 -9.07
CA LEU A 20 18.79 -12.33 -9.22
C LEU A 20 19.47 -11.32 -10.18
N LEU A 21 20.76 -11.51 -10.47
CA LEU A 21 21.50 -10.71 -11.45
C LEU A 21 21.51 -11.32 -12.86
N ASN A 22 20.95 -12.52 -13.03
CA ASN A 22 20.96 -13.25 -14.29
C ASN A 22 19.80 -12.81 -15.19
N ARG A 23 19.89 -13.17 -16.48
CA ARG A 23 18.78 -13.02 -17.44
C ARG A 23 17.61 -13.96 -17.20
N ASN A 24 17.79 -14.90 -16.29
CA ASN A 24 16.83 -15.92 -15.88
C ASN A 24 16.77 -15.93 -14.33
N CYS A 25 16.26 -14.86 -13.73
CA CYS A 25 16.16 -14.78 -12.26
C CYS A 25 15.15 -15.81 -11.76
N LEU A 26 15.43 -16.49 -10.64
CA LEU A 26 14.53 -17.50 -10.09
C LEU A 26 14.10 -18.60 -11.09
N ASN A 27 14.89 -18.83 -12.15
CA ASN A 27 14.53 -19.71 -13.27
C ASN A 27 13.21 -19.35 -13.98
N SER A 28 12.83 -18.06 -14.03
CA SER A 28 11.57 -17.56 -14.60
C SER A 28 11.58 -17.16 -16.08
N ASP A 29 12.70 -17.34 -16.80
CA ASP A 29 12.98 -16.83 -18.14
C ASP A 29 12.93 -15.30 -18.28
N MET A 30 12.98 -14.59 -17.16
CA MET A 30 12.96 -13.14 -17.11
C MET A 30 14.16 -12.58 -16.32
N THR A 31 14.56 -11.36 -16.63
CA THR A 31 15.37 -10.57 -15.70
C THR A 31 14.52 -10.13 -14.50
N LEU A 32 15.15 -9.90 -13.34
CA LEU A 32 14.45 -9.41 -12.15
C LEU A 32 13.66 -8.13 -12.43
N ALA A 33 14.23 -7.20 -13.19
CA ALA A 33 13.58 -5.93 -13.49
C ALA A 33 12.35 -6.10 -14.41
N GLN A 34 12.40 -7.03 -15.38
CA GLN A 34 11.25 -7.33 -16.24
C GLN A 34 10.13 -7.99 -15.43
N ALA A 35 10.46 -8.98 -14.58
CA ALA A 35 9.50 -9.62 -13.71
C ALA A 35 8.84 -8.60 -12.77
N HIS A 36 9.64 -7.73 -12.15
CA HIS A 36 9.13 -6.68 -11.26
C HIS A 36 8.19 -5.71 -11.98
N ILE A 37 8.55 -5.23 -13.18
CA ILE A 37 7.69 -4.34 -13.96
C ILE A 37 6.37 -5.03 -14.33
N LEU A 38 6.41 -6.26 -14.84
CA LEU A 38 5.19 -6.96 -15.26
C LEU A 38 4.30 -7.32 -14.06
N ASN A 39 4.87 -7.75 -12.93
CA ASN A 39 4.09 -8.00 -11.71
C ASN A 39 3.46 -6.71 -11.17
N TYR A 40 4.20 -5.61 -11.19
CA TYR A 40 3.66 -4.31 -10.81
C TYR A 40 2.46 -3.93 -11.68
N LEU A 41 2.57 -4.07 -13.01
CA LEU A 41 1.48 -3.76 -13.95
C LEU A 41 0.32 -4.75 -13.86
N LYS A 42 0.60 -6.03 -13.59
CA LYS A 42 -0.41 -7.07 -13.36
C LYS A 42 -1.28 -6.73 -12.15
N LEU A 43 -0.68 -6.22 -11.07
CA LEU A 43 -1.43 -5.84 -9.87
C LEU A 43 -2.06 -4.45 -9.98
N ASN A 44 -1.33 -3.43 -10.44
CA ASN A 44 -1.78 -2.02 -10.45
C ASN A 44 -2.58 -1.64 -11.70
N GLY A 45 -2.55 -2.46 -12.76
CA GLY A 45 -3.14 -2.12 -14.04
C GLY A 45 -2.37 -0.99 -14.75
N LYS A 46 -3.12 -0.08 -15.39
CA LYS A 46 -2.57 1.06 -16.12
C LYS A 46 -1.76 1.94 -15.17
N THR A 47 -0.45 2.01 -15.38
CA THR A 47 0.47 2.70 -14.46
C THR A 47 1.25 3.81 -15.18
N PRO A 48 1.32 5.04 -14.64
CA PRO A 48 2.17 6.10 -15.19
C PRO A 48 3.65 5.75 -15.14
N PHE A 49 4.41 6.11 -16.18
CA PHE A 49 5.87 5.86 -16.21
C PHE A 49 6.60 6.39 -14.98
N ASN A 50 6.21 7.59 -14.50
CA ASN A 50 6.85 8.21 -13.34
C ASN A 50 6.58 7.45 -12.04
N GLU A 51 5.45 6.76 -11.93
CA GLU A 51 5.15 5.93 -10.77
C GLU A 51 6.08 4.72 -10.70
N LEU A 52 6.29 4.02 -11.82
CA LEU A 52 7.26 2.92 -11.88
C LEU A 52 8.67 3.40 -11.56
N LEU A 53 9.07 4.57 -12.08
CA LEU A 53 10.38 5.17 -11.79
C LEU A 53 10.59 5.36 -10.29
N ILE A 54 9.59 5.90 -9.60
CA ILE A 54 9.63 6.19 -8.17
C ILE A 54 9.60 4.90 -7.34
N ASN A 55 8.75 3.93 -7.69
CA ASN A 55 8.53 2.74 -6.88
C ASN A 55 9.61 1.67 -7.06
N LEU A 56 10.13 1.49 -8.29
CA LEU A 56 11.10 0.44 -8.59
C LEU A 56 12.55 0.80 -8.21
N GLY A 57 12.85 2.08 -8.00
CA GLY A 57 14.20 2.55 -7.68
C GLY A 57 15.22 2.32 -8.82
N ILE A 58 14.73 2.23 -10.06
CA ILE A 58 15.53 2.09 -11.29
C ILE A 58 15.73 3.48 -11.89
N ASP A 59 16.90 3.76 -12.46
CA ASP A 59 17.13 5.03 -13.16
C ASP A 59 16.31 5.14 -14.46
N LYS A 60 16.05 6.38 -14.90
CA LYS A 60 15.17 6.65 -16.05
C LYS A 60 15.65 6.02 -17.35
N ALA A 61 16.96 5.94 -17.59
CA ALA A 61 17.52 5.37 -18.81
C ALA A 61 17.35 3.85 -18.81
N SER A 62 17.64 3.20 -17.68
CA SER A 62 17.42 1.76 -17.51
C SER A 62 15.95 1.38 -17.64
N LEU A 63 15.04 2.11 -16.98
CA LEU A 63 13.61 1.84 -17.07
C LEU A 63 13.12 1.98 -18.51
N SER A 64 13.47 3.06 -19.21
CA SER A 64 13.12 3.27 -20.62
C SER A 64 13.59 2.12 -21.50
N ARG A 65 14.84 1.67 -21.32
CA ARG A 65 15.40 0.55 -22.09
C ARG A 65 14.65 -0.77 -21.85
N ILE A 66 14.27 -1.06 -20.60
CA ILE A 66 13.53 -2.27 -20.26
C ILE A 66 12.11 -2.22 -20.83
N ILE A 67 11.42 -1.09 -20.69
CA ILE A 67 10.08 -0.88 -21.24
C ILE A 67 10.09 -1.05 -22.77
N ASN A 68 11.04 -0.44 -23.49
CA ASN A 68 11.15 -0.60 -24.94
C ASN A 68 11.41 -2.07 -25.34
N ASN A 69 12.18 -2.81 -24.55
CA ASN A 69 12.42 -4.23 -24.80
C ASN A 69 11.15 -5.07 -24.61
N LEU A 70 10.37 -4.79 -23.56
CA LEU A 70 9.09 -5.45 -23.31
C LEU A 70 8.03 -5.08 -24.37
N GLU A 71 8.01 -3.82 -24.82
CA GLU A 71 7.15 -3.35 -25.91
C GLU A 71 7.47 -4.06 -27.23
N THR A 72 8.77 -4.22 -27.57
CA THR A 72 9.21 -4.97 -28.77
C THR A 72 8.75 -6.43 -28.74
N LYS A 73 8.58 -7.02 -27.55
CA LYS A 73 8.04 -8.37 -27.36
C LYS A 73 6.51 -8.42 -27.37
N ASN A 74 5.82 -7.30 -27.57
CA ASN A 74 4.37 -7.15 -27.41
C ASN A 74 3.86 -7.51 -26.01
N TYR A 75 4.70 -7.33 -24.97
CA TYR A 75 4.29 -7.61 -23.58
C TYR A 75 3.58 -6.42 -22.93
N LEU A 76 3.87 -5.21 -23.39
CA LEU A 76 3.24 -3.98 -22.93
C LEU A 76 3.08 -3.00 -24.08
N GLU A 77 2.30 -1.95 -23.85
CA GLU A 77 2.15 -0.79 -24.73
C GLU A 77 2.25 0.52 -23.95
N LEU A 78 2.72 1.58 -24.62
CA LEU A 78 2.73 2.94 -24.10
C LEU A 78 1.56 3.76 -24.67
N LYS A 79 0.62 4.16 -23.81
CA LYS A 79 -0.51 5.04 -24.16
C LYS A 79 -0.28 6.46 -23.66
N LYS A 80 -0.83 7.46 -24.35
CA LYS A 80 -0.86 8.84 -23.83
C LYS A 80 -1.73 8.85 -22.57
N SER A 81 -1.23 9.46 -21.51
CA SER A 81 -2.00 9.56 -20.27
C SER A 81 -3.23 10.44 -20.47
N GLU A 82 -4.35 10.01 -19.89
CA GLU A 82 -5.63 10.72 -19.93
C GLU A 82 -5.62 11.96 -19.03
N THR A 83 -4.81 11.94 -17.97
CA THR A 83 -4.73 13.01 -16.95
C THR A 83 -3.67 14.05 -17.24
N ASP A 84 -2.53 13.66 -17.84
CA ASP A 84 -1.50 14.60 -18.31
C ASP A 84 -0.96 14.14 -19.68
N LYS A 85 -1.31 14.86 -20.75
CA LYS A 85 -0.90 14.52 -22.13
C LYS A 85 0.62 14.50 -22.34
N ARG A 86 1.41 15.03 -21.40
CA ARG A 86 2.88 14.97 -21.41
C ARG A 86 3.43 13.66 -20.85
N MET A 87 2.59 12.89 -20.17
CA MET A 87 2.93 11.60 -19.57
C MET A 87 2.47 10.44 -20.45
N LYS A 88 3.14 9.30 -20.28
CA LYS A 88 2.74 8.03 -20.88
C LYS A 88 2.36 7.05 -19.78
N ASP A 89 1.23 6.40 -19.97
CA ASP A 89 0.78 5.29 -19.17
C ASP A 89 1.26 3.99 -19.82
N ILE A 90 1.64 3.03 -18.99
CA ILE A 90 2.09 1.71 -19.42
C ILE A 90 0.96 0.72 -19.13
N CYS A 91 0.59 -0.05 -20.15
CA CYS A 91 -0.43 -1.08 -20.03
C CYS A 91 0.18 -2.44 -20.38
N ILE A 92 -0.03 -3.44 -19.54
CA ILE A 92 0.33 -4.83 -19.85
C ILE A 92 -0.62 -5.38 -20.92
N LEU A 93 -0.07 -6.09 -21.90
CA LEU A 93 -0.82 -6.76 -22.97
C LEU A 93 -1.08 -8.23 -22.62
N PRO A 94 -2.03 -8.92 -23.29
CA PRO A 94 -2.31 -10.33 -23.02
C PRO A 94 -1.08 -11.24 -23.11
N LEU A 95 -0.17 -11.00 -24.06
CA LEU A 95 1.09 -11.74 -24.16
C LEU A 95 2.03 -11.48 -22.99
N GLY A 96 2.07 -10.25 -22.47
CA GLY A 96 2.82 -9.91 -21.26
C GLY A 96 2.24 -10.57 -20.02
N MET A 97 0.91 -10.62 -19.90
CA MET A 97 0.22 -11.31 -18.82
C MET A 97 0.50 -12.82 -18.85
N ALA A 98 0.46 -13.44 -20.03
CA ALA A 98 0.82 -14.84 -20.19
C ALA A 98 2.30 -15.10 -19.82
N ALA A 99 3.21 -14.23 -20.26
CA ALA A 99 4.63 -14.35 -19.98
C ALA A 99 4.94 -14.22 -18.48
N ILE A 100 4.35 -13.26 -17.77
CA ILE A 100 4.57 -13.13 -16.33
C ILE A 100 3.95 -14.28 -15.54
N ASN A 101 2.79 -14.79 -15.94
CA ASN A 101 2.17 -15.94 -15.27
C ASN A 101 3.01 -17.23 -15.42
N ASP A 102 3.58 -17.45 -16.60
CA ASP A 102 4.52 -18.56 -16.84
C ASP A 102 5.82 -18.37 -16.02
N GLY A 103 6.36 -17.14 -15.99
CA GLY A 103 7.51 -16.79 -15.17
C GLY A 103 7.26 -17.00 -13.67
N ASP A 104 6.12 -16.56 -13.15
CA ASP A 104 5.70 -16.76 -11.76
C ASP A 104 5.55 -18.26 -11.44
N TYR A 105 4.97 -19.05 -12.35
CA TYR A 105 4.85 -20.50 -12.17
C TYR A 105 6.22 -21.17 -12.04
N LYS A 106 7.16 -20.84 -12.92
CA LYS A 106 8.54 -21.37 -12.88
C LYS A 106 9.29 -20.91 -11.64
N ALA A 107 9.17 -19.63 -11.27
CA ALA A 107 9.76 -19.10 -10.05
C ALA A 107 9.22 -19.79 -8.79
N ASN A 108 7.91 -20.02 -8.72
CA ASN A 108 7.28 -20.73 -7.61
C ASN A 108 7.78 -22.18 -7.54
N LYS A 109 7.93 -22.86 -8.67
CA LYS A 109 8.51 -24.21 -8.71
C LYS A 109 9.94 -24.22 -8.15
N PHE A 110 10.79 -23.29 -8.59
CA PHE A 110 12.16 -23.16 -8.10
C PHE A 110 12.23 -22.86 -6.60
N ILE A 111 11.39 -21.94 -6.11
CA ILE A 111 11.32 -21.64 -4.67
C ILE A 111 10.83 -22.87 -3.88
N ASN A 112 9.83 -23.60 -4.37
CA ASN A 112 9.34 -24.82 -3.70
C ASN A 112 10.42 -25.91 -3.64
N GLU A 113 11.24 -26.06 -4.68
CA GLU A 113 12.39 -26.98 -4.66
C GLU A 113 13.37 -26.63 -3.53
N ILE A 114 13.59 -25.33 -3.26
CA ILE A 114 14.43 -24.87 -2.15
C ILE A 114 13.75 -25.12 -0.79
N LEU A 115 12.47 -24.74 -0.65
CA LEU A 115 11.74 -24.87 0.62
C LEU A 115 11.57 -26.34 1.05
N ASN A 116 11.42 -27.26 0.09
CA ASN A 116 11.35 -28.71 0.37
C ASN A 116 12.66 -29.31 0.91
N LEU A 117 13.76 -28.56 0.93
CA LEU A 117 15.02 -28.99 1.56
C LEU A 117 15.06 -28.65 3.06
N GLY A 118 14.18 -27.77 3.55
CA GLY A 118 13.98 -27.46 4.97
C GLY A 118 12.74 -28.14 5.53
N ASP A 119 12.41 -27.85 6.79
CA ASP A 119 11.15 -28.26 7.39
C ASP A 119 10.06 -27.17 7.31
N SER A 120 8.84 -27.49 7.77
CA SER A 120 7.73 -26.54 7.72
C SER A 120 7.88 -25.37 8.70
N GLU A 121 8.54 -25.58 9.84
CA GLU A 121 8.77 -24.55 10.86
C GLU A 121 9.78 -23.52 10.34
N ASP A 122 10.83 -23.98 9.64
CA ASP A 122 11.80 -23.16 8.93
C ASP A 122 11.12 -22.22 7.92
N THR A 123 10.11 -22.70 7.18
CA THR A 123 9.44 -21.90 6.14
C THR A 123 8.70 -20.71 6.72
N GLU A 124 7.95 -20.89 7.81
CA GLU A 124 7.22 -19.79 8.46
C GLU A 124 8.18 -18.77 9.07
N ASP A 125 9.26 -19.24 9.68
CA ASP A 125 10.31 -18.41 10.27
C ASP A 125 11.04 -17.59 9.21
N ILE A 126 11.38 -18.19 8.06
CA ILE A 126 11.94 -17.50 6.89
C ILE A 126 10.98 -16.40 6.43
N ILE A 127 9.70 -16.72 6.21
CA ILE A 127 8.71 -15.74 5.76
C ILE A 127 8.62 -14.58 6.75
N ARG A 128 8.59 -14.85 8.06
CA ARG A 128 8.54 -13.84 9.11
C ARG A 128 9.78 -12.96 9.12
N ALA A 129 10.97 -13.54 8.98
CA ALA A 129 12.24 -12.84 8.96
C ALA A 129 12.36 -11.92 7.73
N PHE A 130 12.05 -12.44 6.52
CA PHE A 130 12.07 -11.64 5.28
C PHE A 130 11.08 -10.49 5.34
N ARG A 131 9.84 -10.73 5.81
CA ARG A 131 8.83 -9.67 5.97
C ARG A 131 9.29 -8.60 6.96
N THR A 132 9.85 -9.00 8.10
CA THR A 132 10.36 -8.07 9.11
C THR A 132 11.49 -7.22 8.56
N PHE A 133 12.48 -7.84 7.92
CA PHE A 133 13.61 -7.13 7.33
C PHE A 133 13.17 -6.18 6.21
N ARG A 134 12.27 -6.63 5.31
CA ARG A 134 11.67 -5.82 4.24
C ARG A 134 10.99 -4.57 4.80
N ILE A 135 10.21 -4.70 5.87
CA ILE A 135 9.46 -3.58 6.46
C ILE A 135 10.37 -2.60 7.18
N LEU A 136 11.43 -3.07 7.85
CA LEU A 136 12.44 -2.19 8.42
C LEU A 136 13.16 -1.39 7.34
N ALA A 137 13.54 -2.03 6.23
CA ALA A 137 14.15 -1.38 5.08
C ALA A 137 13.18 -0.36 4.44
N LEU A 138 11.91 -0.73 4.27
CA LEU A 138 10.86 0.16 3.79
C LEU A 138 10.73 1.39 4.68
N LYS A 139 10.55 1.20 6.00
CA LYS A 139 10.43 2.31 6.97
C LYS A 139 11.62 3.25 6.92
N ASN A 140 12.85 2.71 6.89
CA ASN A 140 14.07 3.49 6.80
C ASN A 140 14.10 4.34 5.51
N ASN A 141 13.68 3.77 4.38
CA ASN A 141 13.66 4.49 3.11
C ASN A 141 12.56 5.57 3.08
N LEU A 142 11.37 5.27 3.59
CA LEU A 142 10.26 6.25 3.67
C LEU A 142 10.57 7.40 4.63
N LYS A 143 11.34 7.17 5.70
CA LYS A 143 11.83 8.25 6.57
C LYS A 143 12.74 9.24 5.83
N LYS A 144 13.50 8.76 4.84
CA LYS A 144 14.46 9.57 4.07
C LYS A 144 13.80 10.26 2.88
N ASN A 145 12.91 9.55 2.21
CA ASN A 145 12.16 10.03 1.06
C ASN A 145 10.80 9.33 1.01
N ASP A 146 9.75 10.12 1.19
CA ASP A 146 8.38 9.65 1.24
C ASP A 146 7.64 9.81 -0.10
N ALA A 147 8.34 10.19 -1.18
CA ALA A 147 7.77 10.36 -2.52
C ALA A 147 7.16 9.07 -3.10
N ARG A 148 7.50 7.90 -2.53
CA ARG A 148 6.91 6.61 -2.89
C ARG A 148 5.53 6.37 -2.25
N ILE A 149 5.13 7.19 -1.27
CA ILE A 149 3.82 7.08 -0.64
C ILE A 149 2.81 7.75 -1.57
N LEU A 150 1.97 6.94 -2.18
CA LEU A 150 0.81 7.41 -2.91
C LEU A 150 -0.41 7.41 -1.98
N ILE A 151 -1.16 8.51 -1.99
CA ILE A 151 -2.46 8.59 -1.32
C ILE A 151 -3.52 8.76 -2.40
N GLU A 152 -4.51 7.87 -2.41
CA GLU A 152 -5.53 7.85 -3.45
C GLU A 152 -6.82 7.18 -2.97
N ARG A 153 -7.88 7.28 -3.79
CA ARG A 153 -9.05 6.40 -3.65
C ARG A 153 -8.64 4.97 -3.93
N ILE A 154 -9.18 4.04 -3.16
CA ILE A 154 -8.87 2.62 -3.34
C ILE A 154 -9.45 2.14 -4.66
N SER A 155 -8.59 1.57 -5.49
CA SER A 155 -8.98 0.83 -6.68
C SER A 155 -9.37 -0.61 -6.31
N GLU A 156 -10.23 -1.24 -7.12
CA GLU A 156 -10.84 -2.53 -6.79
C GLU A 156 -9.80 -3.63 -6.49
N ASN A 157 -8.68 -3.64 -7.22
CA ASN A 157 -7.54 -4.54 -7.04
C ASN A 157 -6.83 -4.45 -5.67
N TYR A 158 -7.12 -3.42 -4.87
CA TYR A 158 -6.57 -3.24 -3.51
C TYR A 158 -7.64 -3.25 -2.41
N LYS A 159 -8.92 -3.40 -2.76
CA LYS A 159 -10.02 -3.31 -1.79
C LYS A 159 -9.91 -4.42 -0.74
N ALA A 160 -9.60 -5.64 -1.17
CA ALA A 160 -9.42 -6.78 -0.27
C ALA A 160 -8.25 -6.58 0.71
N GLU A 161 -7.09 -6.15 0.20
CA GLU A 161 -5.88 -5.89 0.99
C GLU A 161 -6.10 -4.75 1.99
N ALA A 162 -6.83 -3.70 1.58
CA ALA A 162 -7.14 -2.58 2.45
C ALA A 162 -8.09 -2.96 3.59
N ILE A 163 -9.16 -3.72 3.28
CA ILE A 163 -10.06 -4.26 4.30
C ILE A 163 -9.31 -5.21 5.22
N LYS A 164 -8.41 -6.04 4.67
CA LYS A 164 -7.56 -6.92 5.46
C LYS A 164 -6.65 -6.13 6.40
N LEU A 165 -5.98 -5.07 5.94
CA LEU A 165 -5.17 -4.21 6.80
C LEU A 165 -6.01 -3.61 7.94
N ALA A 166 -7.20 -3.09 7.63
CA ALA A 166 -8.11 -2.59 8.65
C ALA A 166 -8.44 -3.71 9.66
N THR A 167 -8.91 -4.85 9.17
CA THR A 167 -9.31 -6.01 10.00
C THR A 167 -8.17 -6.46 10.90
N ASP A 168 -6.98 -6.68 10.33
CA ASP A 168 -5.80 -7.12 11.08
C ASP A 168 -5.42 -6.12 12.18
N VAL A 169 -5.53 -4.81 11.95
CA VAL A 169 -5.22 -3.83 12.99
C VAL A 169 -6.33 -3.74 14.05
N PHE A 170 -7.59 -3.60 13.64
CA PHE A 170 -8.70 -3.42 14.58
C PHE A 170 -8.92 -4.68 15.43
N THR A 171 -8.76 -5.88 14.86
CA THR A 171 -8.91 -7.13 15.61
C THR A 171 -7.71 -7.41 16.50
N ASN A 172 -6.47 -7.27 16.01
CA ASN A 172 -5.29 -7.64 16.82
C ASN A 172 -4.90 -6.57 17.85
N GLU A 173 -5.23 -5.30 17.63
CA GLU A 173 -4.83 -4.21 18.55
C GLU A 173 -5.98 -3.69 19.43
N GLN A 174 -7.23 -3.90 19.04
CA GLN A 174 -8.39 -3.31 19.74
C GLN A 174 -9.47 -4.34 20.06
N SER A 175 -9.18 -5.63 19.85
CA SER A 175 -10.09 -6.77 20.09
C SER A 175 -11.47 -6.62 19.44
N ILE A 176 -11.57 -5.85 18.34
CA ILE A 176 -12.81 -5.71 17.59
C ILE A 176 -13.02 -6.97 16.73
N PRO A 177 -14.19 -7.64 16.82
CA PRO A 177 -14.52 -8.77 15.97
C PRO A 177 -14.34 -8.43 14.48
N ALA A 178 -13.69 -9.32 13.74
CA ALA A 178 -13.31 -9.09 12.34
C ALA A 178 -14.53 -8.79 11.45
N GLU A 179 -15.69 -9.36 11.78
CA GLU A 179 -16.94 -9.20 11.04
C GLU A 179 -17.52 -7.78 11.14
N LEU A 180 -17.11 -7.00 12.15
CA LEU A 180 -17.58 -5.64 12.39
C LEU A 180 -16.69 -4.57 11.73
N VAL A 181 -15.51 -4.95 11.24
CA VAL A 181 -14.54 -4.00 10.67
C VAL A 181 -14.92 -3.56 9.24
N PRO A 182 -15.40 -4.42 8.33
CA PRO A 182 -15.90 -3.96 7.04
C PRO A 182 -17.09 -2.99 7.21
N VAL A 183 -17.15 -1.96 6.36
CA VAL A 183 -18.33 -1.10 6.26
C VAL A 183 -19.32 -1.77 5.32
N ASN A 184 -20.60 -1.78 5.68
CA ASN A 184 -21.66 -2.37 4.86
C ASN A 184 -21.68 -1.74 3.45
N ASP A 185 -21.51 -2.56 2.41
CA ASP A 185 -21.45 -2.10 1.01
C ASP A 185 -22.74 -1.37 0.56
N ASN A 186 -23.90 -1.63 1.20
CA ASN A 186 -25.14 -0.91 0.92
C ASN A 186 -25.06 0.59 1.26
N LEU A 187 -24.15 0.98 2.16
CA LEU A 187 -23.87 2.38 2.51
C LEU A 187 -22.97 3.07 1.47
N LYS A 188 -22.53 2.33 0.44
CA LYS A 188 -21.64 2.78 -0.64
C LYS A 188 -20.43 3.55 -0.10
N PRO A 189 -19.63 2.93 0.78
CA PRO A 189 -18.51 3.61 1.42
C PRO A 189 -17.48 4.05 0.39
N VAL A 190 -16.92 5.24 0.61
CA VAL A 190 -15.76 5.75 -0.12
C VAL A 190 -14.52 5.37 0.67
N TRP A 191 -13.59 4.67 0.03
CA TRP A 191 -12.35 4.22 0.67
C TRP A 191 -11.14 4.93 0.07
N TRP A 192 -10.17 5.24 0.94
CA TRP A 192 -8.87 5.76 0.56
C TRP A 192 -7.76 4.92 1.19
N CYS A 193 -6.63 4.84 0.49
CA CYS A 193 -5.44 4.18 1.00
C CYS A 193 -4.21 5.07 0.90
N ALA A 194 -3.24 4.76 1.76
CA ALA A 194 -1.85 5.06 1.54
C ALA A 194 -1.19 3.77 1.02
N ARG A 195 -0.52 3.83 -0.14
CA ARG A 195 0.20 2.69 -0.71
C ARG A 195 1.64 3.04 -1.07
N VAL A 196 2.49 2.02 -1.07
CA VAL A 196 3.86 2.09 -1.60
C VAL A 196 4.08 0.90 -2.50
N GLY A 197 4.20 1.15 -3.81
CA GLY A 197 4.15 0.11 -4.82
C GLY A 197 2.88 -0.73 -4.69
N GLU A 198 3.07 -1.97 -4.23
CA GLU A 198 2.04 -3.00 -4.06
C GLU A 198 1.52 -3.13 -2.62
N ASP A 199 2.16 -2.47 -1.64
CA ASP A 199 1.76 -2.54 -0.24
C ASP A 199 0.71 -1.47 0.11
N ILE A 200 -0.44 -1.90 0.64
CA ILE A 200 -1.34 -1.01 1.38
C ILE A 200 -0.78 -0.81 2.78
N ILE A 201 -0.43 0.44 3.11
CA ILE A 201 0.24 0.80 4.37
C ILE A 201 -0.63 1.69 5.27
N GLY A 202 -1.77 2.14 4.78
CA GLY A 202 -2.81 2.80 5.56
C GLY A 202 -4.13 2.82 4.81
N VAL A 203 -5.22 2.91 5.55
CA VAL A 203 -6.59 2.87 5.02
C VAL A 203 -7.51 3.77 5.84
N THR A 204 -8.51 4.34 5.19
CA THR A 204 -9.63 5.03 5.83
C THR A 204 -10.87 4.96 4.94
N ALA A 205 -12.04 5.10 5.54
CA ALA A 205 -13.33 5.05 4.87
C ALA A 205 -14.25 6.18 5.32
N ALA A 206 -15.17 6.56 4.44
CA ALA A 206 -16.30 7.41 4.79
C ALA A 206 -17.59 6.82 4.23
N TRP A 207 -18.69 6.97 4.94
CA TRP A 207 -20.00 6.46 4.55
C TRP A 207 -21.10 7.34 5.09
N LYS A 208 -22.29 7.29 4.47
CA LYS A 208 -23.46 8.02 4.96
C LYS A 208 -24.42 7.06 5.66
N GLU A 209 -24.74 7.34 6.92
CA GLU A 209 -25.66 6.55 7.73
C GLU A 209 -26.60 7.49 8.50
N LYS A 210 -27.92 7.21 8.47
CA LYS A 210 -28.95 8.02 9.15
C LYS A 210 -28.79 9.54 8.92
N ASP A 211 -28.58 9.91 7.65
CA ASP A 211 -28.31 11.27 7.19
C ASP A 211 -27.04 11.97 7.68
N LYS A 212 -26.14 11.25 8.37
CA LYS A 212 -24.84 11.76 8.78
C LYS A 212 -23.72 11.11 7.98
N TRP A 213 -22.71 11.90 7.63
CA TRP A 213 -21.49 11.36 7.05
C TRP A 213 -20.54 10.97 8.17
N HIS A 214 -20.10 9.72 8.14
CA HIS A 214 -19.10 9.17 9.04
C HIS A 214 -17.76 9.12 8.33
N TRP A 215 -16.67 9.33 9.07
CA TRP A 215 -15.30 9.07 8.62
C TRP A 215 -14.60 8.20 9.66
N GLY A 216 -14.01 7.09 9.24
CA GLY A 216 -13.53 6.06 10.15
C GLY A 216 -12.78 4.95 9.44
N ARG A 217 -12.68 3.78 10.09
CA ARG A 217 -11.78 2.68 9.65
C ARG A 217 -10.35 3.15 9.37
N PHE A 218 -9.96 4.23 10.07
CA PHE A 218 -8.69 4.90 9.89
C PHE A 218 -7.60 4.13 10.61
N THR A 219 -6.67 3.56 9.84
CA THR A 219 -5.51 2.88 10.40
C THR A 219 -4.29 2.98 9.49
N VAL A 220 -3.12 2.79 10.09
CA VAL A 220 -1.82 2.68 9.45
C VAL A 220 -1.14 1.44 10.02
N ASP A 221 -0.44 0.70 9.16
CA ASP A 221 0.37 -0.44 9.59
C ASP A 221 1.27 -0.03 10.77
N LYS A 222 1.10 -0.72 11.91
CA LYS A 222 1.82 -0.41 13.17
C LYS A 222 3.32 -0.29 12.99
N ARG A 223 3.90 -1.11 12.11
CA ARG A 223 5.33 -1.16 11.85
C ARG A 223 5.79 0.11 11.12
N LEU A 224 4.90 0.77 10.39
CA LEU A 224 5.17 2.00 9.63
C LEU A 224 4.67 3.27 10.31
N ARG A 225 4.05 3.21 11.51
CA ARG A 225 3.66 4.41 12.27
C ARG A 225 4.86 5.29 12.66
N GLY A 226 4.57 6.58 12.89
CA GLY A 226 5.55 7.59 13.33
C GLY A 226 6.32 8.29 12.20
N ILE A 227 5.91 8.12 10.94
CA ILE A 227 6.55 8.77 9.77
C ILE A 227 5.58 9.61 8.93
N GLY A 228 4.44 10.00 9.50
CA GLY A 228 3.49 10.94 8.88
C GLY A 228 2.46 10.35 7.90
N ILE A 229 2.46 9.03 7.63
CA ILE A 229 1.48 8.38 6.73
C ILE A 229 0.04 8.72 7.10
N GLY A 230 -0.33 8.56 8.37
CA GLY A 230 -1.69 8.80 8.84
C GLY A 230 -2.17 10.25 8.63
N GLN A 231 -1.29 11.22 8.84
CA GLN A 231 -1.61 12.64 8.62
C GLN A 231 -1.83 12.94 7.14
N LYS A 232 -1.00 12.38 6.24
CA LYS A 232 -1.19 12.51 4.79
C LYS A 232 -2.51 11.90 4.33
N LEU A 233 -2.82 10.68 4.81
CA LEU A 233 -4.05 9.98 4.49
C LEU A 233 -5.29 10.71 5.00
N ALA A 234 -5.25 11.20 6.25
CA ALA A 234 -6.34 12.01 6.81
C ALA A 234 -6.53 13.30 6.02
N MET A 235 -5.46 14.06 5.77
CA MET A 235 -5.54 15.31 5.00
C MET A 235 -6.16 15.11 3.62
N PHE A 236 -5.71 14.09 2.89
CA PHE A 236 -6.22 13.80 1.54
C PHE A 236 -7.70 13.40 1.58
N SER A 237 -8.05 12.39 2.38
CA SER A 237 -9.41 11.85 2.44
C SER A 237 -10.42 12.89 2.98
N LEU A 238 -10.04 13.69 3.98
CA LEU A 238 -10.86 14.77 4.51
C LEU A 238 -11.09 15.88 3.49
N LYS A 239 -10.04 16.32 2.79
CA LYS A 239 -10.17 17.31 1.71
C LYS A 239 -11.10 16.81 0.61
N GLU A 240 -10.97 15.54 0.24
CA GLU A 240 -11.80 14.96 -0.81
C GLU A 240 -13.26 14.80 -0.39
N ILE A 241 -13.53 14.27 0.81
CA ILE A 241 -14.91 14.11 1.30
C ILE A 241 -15.63 15.46 1.42
N PHE A 242 -14.94 16.49 1.92
CA PHE A 242 -15.51 17.83 2.03
C PHE A 242 -15.73 18.54 0.68
N ASN A 243 -14.92 18.23 -0.33
CA ASN A 243 -15.08 18.82 -1.65
C ASN A 243 -16.20 18.17 -2.45
N SER A 244 -16.51 16.91 -2.19
CA SER A 244 -17.38 16.12 -3.08
C SER A 244 -18.67 15.63 -2.45
N TYR A 245 -18.80 15.59 -1.11
CA TYR A 245 -19.89 14.84 -0.47
C TYR A 245 -20.60 15.56 0.67
N THR A 246 -19.90 16.35 1.49
CA THR A 246 -20.48 16.91 2.71
C THR A 246 -19.79 18.17 3.19
N GLU A 247 -20.46 18.93 4.05
CA GLU A 247 -19.91 20.08 4.77
C GLU A 247 -19.52 19.75 6.22
N GLU A 248 -19.92 18.56 6.70
CA GLU A 248 -19.67 18.09 8.06
C GLU A 248 -19.51 16.56 8.08
N ILE A 249 -18.62 16.06 8.95
CA ILE A 249 -18.46 14.63 9.24
C ILE A 249 -18.50 14.36 10.74
N TYR A 250 -19.00 13.18 11.08
CA TYR A 250 -19.04 12.61 12.42
C TYR A 250 -18.00 11.50 12.54
N ILE A 251 -17.30 11.43 13.68
CA ILE A 251 -16.22 10.49 13.90
C ILE A 251 -16.27 9.99 15.35
N GLU A 252 -16.19 8.68 15.54
CA GLU A 252 -15.91 8.05 16.84
C GLU A 252 -14.45 7.61 16.81
N ALA A 253 -13.61 8.30 17.58
CA ALA A 253 -12.16 8.16 17.47
C ALA A 253 -11.51 7.81 18.81
N ARG A 254 -10.47 6.98 18.75
CA ARG A 254 -9.49 6.80 19.84
C ARG A 254 -8.74 8.11 20.09
N ASP A 255 -8.19 8.28 21.29
CA ASP A 255 -7.47 9.49 21.71
C ASP A 255 -6.37 9.92 20.74
N ALA A 256 -5.61 8.97 20.18
CA ALA A 256 -4.57 9.27 19.20
C ALA A 256 -5.14 9.96 17.94
N THR A 257 -6.29 9.52 17.47
CA THR A 257 -6.99 10.08 16.31
C THR A 257 -7.66 11.40 16.66
N VAL A 258 -8.27 11.53 17.84
CA VAL A 258 -8.81 12.81 18.34
C VAL A 258 -7.71 13.86 18.39
N ASN A 259 -6.59 13.57 19.06
CA ASN A 259 -5.45 14.47 19.19
C ASN A 259 -4.86 14.89 17.83
N MET A 260 -4.91 14.02 16.84
CA MET A 260 -4.53 14.35 15.47
C MET A 260 -5.55 15.32 14.83
N LEU A 261 -6.84 15.00 14.90
CA LEU A 261 -7.90 15.76 14.24
C LEU A 261 -8.21 17.12 14.91
N MET A 262 -7.88 17.28 16.20
CA MET A 262 -7.96 18.57 16.89
C MET A 262 -7.11 19.63 16.19
N LYS A 263 -5.99 19.24 15.57
CA LYS A 263 -5.14 20.13 14.77
C LYS A 263 -5.84 20.66 13.52
N TYR A 264 -6.85 19.94 13.02
CA TYR A 264 -7.67 20.32 11.89
C TYR A 264 -8.99 20.99 12.29
N GLY A 265 -9.20 21.28 13.58
CA GLY A 265 -10.36 22.03 14.07
C GLY A 265 -11.60 21.19 14.36
N CYS A 266 -11.44 19.88 14.64
CA CYS A 266 -12.57 19.08 15.12
C CYS A 266 -13.04 19.56 16.51
N LYS A 267 -14.29 19.24 16.85
CA LYS A 267 -14.93 19.58 18.12
C LYS A 267 -15.45 18.31 18.77
N ILE A 268 -15.22 18.14 20.07
CA ILE A 268 -15.82 17.08 20.88
C ILE A 268 -17.31 17.43 21.08
N ILE A 269 -18.19 16.46 20.83
CA ILE A 269 -19.65 16.65 20.83
C ILE A 269 -20.39 15.72 21.78
N GLY A 270 -19.67 14.89 22.53
CA GLY A 270 -20.23 13.99 23.53
C GLY A 270 -19.15 13.50 24.48
N GLU A 271 -19.56 12.74 25.48
CA GLU A 271 -18.65 12.15 26.45
C GLU A 271 -17.88 10.98 25.83
N THR A 272 -16.74 10.69 26.42
CA THR A 272 -15.91 9.55 26.06
C THR A 272 -16.58 8.26 26.54
N GLU A 273 -16.79 7.31 25.64
CA GLU A 273 -17.49 6.05 25.91
C GLU A 273 -16.52 4.86 25.85
N ALA A 274 -16.75 3.86 26.70
CA ALA A 274 -15.98 2.62 26.68
C ALA A 274 -16.32 1.81 25.41
N PHE A 275 -15.30 1.38 24.66
CA PHE A 275 -15.50 0.65 23.41
C PHE A 275 -14.40 -0.39 23.15
N TYR A 276 -14.66 -1.63 23.55
CA TYR A 276 -13.66 -2.71 23.61
C TYR A 276 -12.47 -2.29 24.49
N ASP A 277 -11.23 -2.48 24.02
CA ASP A 277 -10.02 -2.32 24.84
C ASP A 277 -9.68 -0.88 25.20
N GLU A 278 -10.14 0.08 24.40
CA GLU A 278 -9.89 1.51 24.60
C GLU A 278 -11.22 2.27 24.60
N PRO A 279 -11.27 3.54 25.02
CA PRO A 279 -12.45 4.37 24.83
C PRO A 279 -12.51 4.96 23.40
N VAL A 280 -13.68 5.47 23.01
CA VAL A 280 -13.84 6.35 21.85
C VAL A 280 -14.49 7.66 22.27
N THR A 281 -14.09 8.75 21.63
CA THR A 281 -14.69 10.07 21.83
C THR A 281 -15.39 10.52 20.55
N PRO A 282 -16.69 10.88 20.63
CA PRO A 282 -17.43 11.39 19.49
C PRO A 282 -17.02 12.84 19.19
N ILE A 283 -16.60 13.08 17.95
CA ILE A 283 -16.17 14.38 17.45
C ILE A 283 -16.89 14.72 16.13
N THR A 284 -17.04 16.01 15.87
CA THR A 284 -17.44 16.53 14.55
C THR A 284 -16.31 17.34 13.94
N LEU A 285 -16.23 17.37 12.61
CA LEU A 285 -15.37 18.27 11.87
C LEU A 285 -16.16 18.89 10.71
N SER A 286 -16.19 20.22 10.67
CA SER A 286 -16.78 20.97 9.55
C SER A 286 -15.74 21.29 8.49
N LYS A 287 -16.17 21.38 7.22
CA LYS A 287 -15.33 21.85 6.11
C LYS A 287 -14.76 23.23 6.41
N SER A 288 -15.57 24.12 6.98
CA SER A 288 -15.15 25.49 7.29
C SER A 288 -13.99 25.53 8.30
N ASP A 289 -14.03 24.69 9.34
CA ASP A 289 -12.99 24.59 10.35
C ASP A 289 -11.73 23.90 9.78
N PHE A 290 -11.93 22.83 9.00
CA PHE A 290 -10.85 22.13 8.30
C PHE A 290 -10.07 23.06 7.36
N MET A 291 -10.76 23.78 6.48
CA MET A 291 -10.12 24.64 5.48
C MET A 291 -9.38 25.83 6.11
N LYS A 292 -9.82 26.34 7.26
CA LYS A 292 -9.10 27.39 8.01
C LYS A 292 -7.75 26.92 8.57
N ARG A 293 -7.60 25.62 8.83
CA ARG A 293 -6.41 25.02 9.46
C ARG A 293 -5.44 24.41 8.45
N CYS A 294 -5.89 24.17 7.22
CA CYS A 294 -5.13 23.48 6.18
C CYS A 294 -4.65 24.39 5.04
N ASN A 295 -5.03 25.67 5.05
CA ASN A 295 -4.51 26.71 4.17
C ASN A 295 -3.27 27.38 4.76
#